data_AF-A0A086TH71-F1
#
_entry.id   AF-A0A086TH71-F1
#
_cell.length_a   1.000
_cell.length_b   1.000
_cell.length_c   1.000
_cell.angle_alpha   90.00
_cell.angle_beta   90.00
_cell.angle_gamma   90.00
#
_symmetry.space_group_name_H-M   'P 1'
#
loop_
_entity.id
_entity.type
_entity.pdbx_description
1 polymer ?
#
loop_
_entity_poly.entity_id
_entity_poly.type
_entity_poly.pdbx_seq_one_letter_code
_entity_poly.pdbx_strand_id
1 'polypeptide(L)'
;MHLFLSAYSQSTYILQRTSWDRGSDKEMPPDGSSKYRHLAAVLFRLNALSILLPFAMATTSYASYYFAPCVSFWFLVTWGTLHIKPRWNSRLWTLAGKVLVALLLSHLLISAPGVLERVSQATHWAFGLSRSAREMRFRPSLDRFVPLAGISVAGRNFQARTKLERTSSKAHAAAVNLEKSLGPPRVGRVAQRHENNGLRLPRWLLLGALCIVGLYLCVFVLPPPGGRGESFDKCTYNAFHPYISPLVVIALLALRNSTVGLRSSYLHLPADLGRISLETYVLQYHMWLANDATGILSLGLVDRYHGGVQEPVARSLEARLLTVVFLAMAQLARDATQILGQWMFGNREASRRKGVAGRGEVVR
;
A
#
# COMPACT_ATOMS: atom_id res chain seq x y z
N MET A 1 -5.90 -5.01 3.06
CA MET A 1 -4.48 -4.87 3.48
C MET A 1 -3.63 -3.99 2.55
N HIS A 2 -3.65 -4.18 1.22
CA HIS A 2 -2.86 -3.35 0.27
C HIS A 2 -3.12 -1.83 0.42
N LEU A 3 -4.39 -1.42 0.49
CA LEU A 3 -4.77 -0.02 0.70
C LEU A 3 -4.20 0.59 1.98
N PHE A 4 -4.21 -0.18 3.08
CA PHE A 4 -3.62 0.25 4.34
C PHE A 4 -2.11 0.47 4.19
N LEU A 5 -1.39 -0.51 3.63
CA LEU A 5 0.08 -0.45 3.49
C LEU A 5 0.50 0.67 2.55
N SER A 6 -0.24 0.86 1.45
CA SER A 6 -0.04 1.99 0.53
C SER A 6 -0.23 3.32 1.25
N ALA A 7 -1.38 3.52 1.92
CA ALA A 7 -1.66 4.75 2.66
C ALA A 7 -0.63 5.00 3.77
N TYR A 8 -0.26 3.96 4.53
CA TYR A 8 0.75 4.03 5.58
C TYR A 8 2.13 4.42 5.01
N SER A 9 2.61 3.72 3.98
CA SER A 9 3.91 3.97 3.35
C SER A 9 4.00 5.40 2.80
N GLN A 10 3.01 5.81 2.00
CA GLN A 10 2.95 7.15 1.43
C GLN A 10 2.85 8.22 2.53
N SER A 11 2.08 7.96 3.58
CA SER A 11 1.99 8.88 4.73
C SER A 11 3.33 9.05 5.42
N THR A 12 4.05 7.94 5.69
CA THR A 12 5.39 8.01 6.31
C THR A 12 6.38 8.75 5.43
N TYR A 13 6.38 8.50 4.11
CA TYR A 13 7.22 9.20 3.15
C TYR A 13 6.97 10.72 3.16
N ILE A 14 5.70 11.14 3.08
CA ILE A 14 5.32 12.57 3.07
C ILE A 14 5.67 13.23 4.41
N LEU A 15 5.40 12.57 5.54
CA LEU A 15 5.70 13.11 6.87
C LEU A 15 7.21 13.28 7.10
N GLN A 16 8.02 12.31 6.66
CA GLN A 16 9.48 12.40 6.74
C GLN A 16 10.03 13.50 5.83
N ARG A 17 9.55 13.59 4.60
CA ARG A 17 9.98 14.62 3.65
C ARG A 17 9.64 16.03 4.13
N THR A 18 8.43 16.23 4.64
CA THR A 18 8.01 17.53 5.21
C THR A 18 8.73 17.89 6.51
N SER A 19 9.30 16.93 7.25
CA SER A 19 10.24 17.26 8.34
C SER A 19 11.63 17.63 7.84
N TRP A 20 12.11 17.01 6.76
CA TRP A 20 13.39 17.33 6.15
C TRP A 20 13.39 18.76 5.60
N ASP A 21 12.37 19.10 4.80
CA ASP A 21 12.21 20.44 4.21
C ASP A 21 12.21 21.54 5.30
N ARG A 22 11.60 21.26 6.47
CA ARG A 22 11.59 22.18 7.61
C ARG A 22 12.97 22.38 8.26
N GLY A 23 13.85 21.39 8.17
CA GLY A 23 15.23 21.50 8.67
C GLY A 23 16.13 22.28 7.70
N SER A 24 15.85 22.18 6.40
CA SER A 24 16.61 22.83 5.32
C SER A 24 16.11 24.23 4.93
N ASP A 25 15.01 24.72 5.53
CA ASP A 25 14.41 26.06 5.30
C ASP A 25 15.37 27.25 5.56
N LYS A 26 16.64 27.00 5.88
CA LYS A 26 17.70 28.02 5.89
C LYS A 26 18.38 28.25 4.54
N GLU A 27 18.26 27.37 3.54
CA GLU A 27 19.08 27.48 2.32
C GLU A 27 18.35 27.36 0.97
N MET A 28 17.10 26.89 0.86
CA MET A 28 16.42 26.84 -0.45
C MET A 28 14.89 26.74 -0.35
N PRO A 29 14.10 27.48 -1.17
CA PRO A 29 12.65 27.32 -1.19
C PRO A 29 12.25 25.92 -1.66
N PRO A 30 11.17 25.33 -1.11
CA PRO A 30 10.74 23.98 -1.46
C PRO A 30 10.23 23.93 -2.90
N ASP A 31 10.93 23.19 -3.76
CA ASP A 31 10.52 22.94 -5.14
C ASP A 31 9.15 22.24 -5.18
N GLY A 32 8.11 23.00 -5.56
CA GLY A 32 6.74 22.52 -5.69
C GLY A 32 6.60 21.46 -6.79
N SER A 33 7.44 21.51 -7.83
CA SER A 33 7.35 20.60 -8.99
C SER A 33 7.63 19.14 -8.59
N SER A 34 8.55 18.93 -7.64
CA SER A 34 8.93 17.61 -7.17
C SER A 34 7.78 16.85 -6.48
N LYS A 35 6.85 17.56 -5.82
CA LYS A 35 5.70 16.96 -5.13
C LYS A 35 4.65 16.46 -6.14
N TYR A 36 4.35 17.28 -7.16
CA TYR A 36 3.43 16.91 -8.23
C TYR A 36 3.99 15.82 -9.13
N ARG A 37 5.31 15.81 -9.36
CA ARG A 37 5.98 14.74 -10.10
C ARG A 37 5.89 13.39 -9.38
N HIS A 38 6.13 13.36 -8.06
CA HIS A 38 5.93 12.14 -7.26
C HIS A 38 4.47 11.67 -7.33
N LEU A 39 3.53 12.59 -7.19
CA LEU A 39 2.10 12.30 -7.32
C LEU A 39 1.78 11.66 -8.68
N ALA A 40 2.24 12.27 -9.77
CA ALA A 40 2.01 11.78 -11.13
C ALA A 40 2.68 10.42 -11.37
N ALA A 41 3.90 10.21 -10.89
CA ALA A 41 4.61 8.93 -11.01
C ALA A 41 3.88 7.78 -10.31
N VAL A 42 3.35 8.03 -9.10
CA VAL A 42 2.59 7.02 -8.35
C VAL A 42 1.25 6.73 -9.04
N LEU A 43 0.51 7.77 -9.46
CA LEU A 43 -0.75 7.60 -10.18
C LEU A 43 -0.56 6.85 -11.50
N PHE A 44 0.49 7.19 -12.25
CA PHE A 44 0.84 6.47 -13.47
C PHE A 44 1.12 5.01 -13.16
N ARG A 45 1.99 4.70 -12.19
CA ARG A 45 2.31 3.31 -11.82
C ARG A 45 1.08 2.49 -11.43
N LEU A 46 0.13 3.10 -10.72
CA LEU A 46 -1.10 2.43 -10.26
C LEU A 46 -2.09 2.15 -11.39
N ASN A 47 -2.13 2.97 -12.45
CA ASN A 47 -3.15 2.88 -13.49
C ASN A 47 -2.61 2.48 -14.86
N ALA A 48 -1.30 2.54 -15.10
CA ALA A 48 -0.70 2.34 -16.41
C ALA A 48 -1.15 1.01 -17.03
N LEU A 49 -1.01 -0.10 -16.28
CA LEU A 49 -1.41 -1.41 -16.79
C LEU A 49 -2.93 -1.49 -17.02
N SER A 50 -3.74 -0.98 -16.09
CA SER A 50 -5.20 -1.00 -16.22
C SER A 50 -5.69 -0.18 -17.41
N ILE A 51 -5.00 0.89 -17.81
CA ILE A 51 -5.36 1.73 -18.97
C ILE A 51 -4.83 1.15 -20.27
N LEU A 52 -3.55 0.73 -20.31
CA LEU A 52 -2.88 0.27 -21.53
C LEU A 52 -3.45 -1.05 -22.06
N LEU A 53 -3.85 -1.94 -21.16
CA LEU A 53 -4.31 -3.28 -21.53
C LEU A 53 -5.66 -3.28 -22.30
N PRO A 54 -6.73 -2.59 -21.83
CA PRO A 54 -7.95 -2.41 -22.63
C PRO A 54 -7.71 -1.70 -23.96
N PHE A 55 -6.78 -0.72 -23.99
CA PHE A 55 -6.43 -0.04 -25.24
C PHE A 55 -5.77 -1.00 -26.24
N ALA A 56 -4.86 -1.86 -25.78
CA ALA A 56 -4.20 -2.85 -26.62
C ALA A 56 -5.13 -3.99 -27.07
N MET A 57 -6.08 -4.40 -26.22
CA MET A 57 -6.97 -5.53 -26.47
C MET A 57 -8.31 -5.15 -27.13
N ALA A 58 -8.59 -3.86 -27.32
CA ALA A 58 -9.81 -3.32 -27.95
C ALA A 58 -11.15 -3.88 -27.39
N THR A 59 -11.15 -4.50 -26.21
CA THR A 59 -12.32 -5.12 -25.58
C THR A 59 -12.92 -4.19 -24.52
N THR A 60 -14.25 -4.07 -24.54
CA THR A 60 -15.01 -2.90 -24.07
C THR A 60 -15.25 -2.82 -22.55
N SER A 61 -14.91 -3.84 -21.75
CA SER A 61 -15.33 -3.92 -20.34
C SER A 61 -14.20 -3.60 -19.33
N TYR A 62 -13.81 -2.34 -19.25
CA TYR A 62 -12.93 -1.81 -18.18
C TYR A 62 -13.49 -2.01 -16.76
N ALA A 63 -14.79 -2.34 -16.63
CA ALA A 63 -15.48 -2.51 -15.36
C ALA A 63 -14.80 -3.53 -14.41
N SER A 64 -14.09 -4.51 -14.95
CA SER A 64 -13.38 -5.55 -14.17
C SER A 64 -12.15 -5.02 -13.42
N TYR A 65 -11.51 -3.95 -13.89
CA TYR A 65 -10.29 -3.37 -13.27
C TYR A 65 -10.57 -2.28 -12.23
N TYR A 66 -11.61 -2.45 -11.40
CA TYR A 66 -12.04 -1.45 -10.42
C TYR A 66 -10.97 -1.11 -9.35
N PHE A 67 -10.02 -2.01 -9.11
CA PHE A 67 -9.04 -1.89 -8.03
C PHE A 67 -8.08 -0.70 -8.21
N ALA A 68 -7.50 -0.54 -9.41
CA ALA A 68 -6.52 0.53 -9.67
C ALA A 68 -7.10 1.95 -9.44
N PRO A 69 -8.29 2.28 -9.97
CA PRO A 69 -8.94 3.55 -9.65
C PRO A 69 -9.33 3.72 -8.17
N CYS A 70 -9.74 2.64 -7.49
CA CYS A 70 -10.06 2.69 -6.06
C CYS A 70 -8.82 3.06 -5.22
N VAL A 71 -7.67 2.43 -5.51
CA VAL A 71 -6.40 2.75 -4.85
C VAL A 71 -5.97 4.18 -5.16
N SER A 72 -6.18 4.65 -6.39
CA SER A 72 -5.86 6.01 -6.81
C SER A 72 -6.71 7.06 -6.10
N PHE A 73 -8.01 6.81 -5.94
CA PHE A 73 -8.90 7.67 -5.15
C PHE A 73 -8.40 7.83 -3.71
N TRP A 74 -8.12 6.71 -3.04
CA TRP A 74 -7.64 6.74 -1.65
C TRP A 74 -6.22 7.31 -1.50
N PHE A 75 -5.38 7.12 -2.51
CA PHE A 75 -4.07 7.77 -2.58
C PHE A 75 -4.23 9.30 -2.68
N LEU A 76 -5.11 9.80 -3.55
CA LEU A 76 -5.39 11.24 -3.66
C LEU A 76 -5.94 11.83 -2.36
N VAL A 77 -6.86 11.13 -1.70
CA VAL A 77 -7.38 11.54 -0.37
C VAL A 77 -6.24 11.61 0.65
N THR A 78 -5.37 10.59 0.69
CA THR A 78 -4.21 10.54 1.60
C THR A 78 -3.22 11.68 1.31
N TRP A 79 -2.88 11.87 0.04
CA TRP A 79 -1.96 12.89 -0.43
C TRP A 79 -2.49 14.29 -0.07
N GLY A 80 -3.75 14.58 -0.39
CA GLY A 80 -4.39 15.87 -0.07
C GLY A 80 -4.44 16.13 1.43
N THR A 81 -4.85 15.13 2.23
CA THR A 81 -4.93 15.25 3.70
C THR A 81 -3.61 15.67 4.33
N LEU A 82 -2.48 15.14 3.86
CA LEU A 82 -1.16 15.41 4.42
C LEU A 82 -0.50 16.68 3.86
N HIS A 83 -0.78 17.05 2.61
CA HIS A 83 -0.18 18.24 1.98
C HIS A 83 -0.91 19.53 2.33
N ILE A 84 -2.22 19.49 2.61
CA ILE A 84 -2.96 20.68 3.08
C ILE A 84 -2.42 21.08 4.46
N LYS A 85 -1.82 22.28 4.57
CA LYS A 85 -1.22 22.84 5.80
C LYS A 85 -0.34 21.81 6.58
N PRO A 86 0.86 21.47 6.09
CA PRO A 86 1.72 20.42 6.69
C PRO A 86 2.11 20.70 8.16
N ARG A 87 2.13 21.97 8.58
CA ARG A 87 2.39 22.38 9.97
C ARG A 87 1.48 21.69 10.99
N TRP A 88 0.24 21.40 10.59
CA TRP A 88 -0.78 20.78 11.43
C TRP A 88 -0.61 19.25 11.55
N ASN A 89 0.36 18.63 10.86
CA ASN A 89 0.62 17.19 10.99
C ASN A 89 1.47 16.86 12.23
N SER A 90 2.02 17.90 12.89
CA SER A 90 2.93 17.76 14.04
C SER A 90 2.22 17.35 15.33
N ARG A 91 0.97 17.78 15.55
CA ARG A 91 0.18 17.44 16.74
C ARG A 91 -0.83 16.33 16.40
N LEU A 92 -1.03 15.39 17.34
CA LEU A 92 -1.93 14.25 17.14
C LEU A 92 -3.37 14.69 16.88
N TRP A 93 -3.88 15.63 17.68
CA TRP A 93 -5.26 16.10 17.59
C TRP A 93 -5.57 16.83 16.29
N THR A 94 -4.64 17.64 15.79
CA THR A 94 -4.82 18.35 14.50
C THR A 94 -4.76 17.39 13.32
N LEU A 95 -3.92 16.35 13.39
CA LEU A 95 -3.94 15.27 12.40
C LEU A 95 -5.23 14.46 12.46
N ALA A 96 -5.72 14.12 13.66
CA ALA A 96 -6.99 13.42 13.85
C ALA A 96 -8.17 14.23 13.28
N GLY A 97 -8.20 15.54 13.52
CA GLY A 97 -9.19 16.44 12.91
C GLY A 97 -9.15 16.41 11.38
N LYS A 98 -7.96 16.41 10.77
CA LYS A 98 -7.83 16.27 9.31
C LYS A 98 -8.31 14.92 8.79
N VAL A 99 -8.00 13.84 9.50
CA VAL A 99 -8.48 12.50 9.15
C VAL A 99 -10.02 12.44 9.22
N LEU A 100 -10.63 13.08 10.22
CA LEU A 100 -12.08 13.19 10.31
C LEU A 100 -12.67 14.00 9.16
N VAL A 101 -12.07 15.14 8.80
CA VAL A 101 -12.49 15.93 7.64
C VAL A 101 -12.34 15.13 6.34
N ALA A 102 -11.25 14.38 6.18
CA ALA A 102 -11.04 13.50 5.03
C ALA A 102 -12.08 12.37 4.97
N LEU A 103 -12.47 11.80 6.11
CA LEU A 103 -13.56 10.83 6.20
C LEU A 103 -14.89 11.44 5.76
N LEU A 104 -15.24 12.61 6.28
CA LEU A 104 -16.49 13.30 5.94
C LEU A 104 -16.51 13.68 4.45
N LEU A 105 -15.44 14.28 3.95
CA LEU A 105 -15.33 14.70 2.55
C LEU A 105 -15.38 13.50 1.60
N SER A 106 -14.64 12.43 1.89
CA SER A 106 -14.70 11.21 1.07
C SER A 106 -16.08 10.54 1.14
N HIS A 107 -16.73 10.51 2.30
CA HIS A 107 -18.09 10.02 2.43
C HIS A 107 -19.09 10.85 1.63
N LEU A 108 -18.96 12.18 1.64
CA LEU A 108 -19.79 13.08 0.84
C LEU A 108 -19.55 12.86 -0.66
N LEU A 109 -18.30 12.77 -1.11
CA LEU A 109 -17.96 12.51 -2.52
C LEU A 109 -18.51 11.17 -3.02
N ILE A 110 -18.48 10.14 -2.18
CA ILE A 110 -19.02 8.82 -2.51
C ILE A 110 -20.55 8.82 -2.44
N SER A 111 -21.15 9.53 -1.48
CA SER A 111 -22.57 9.47 -1.19
C SER A 111 -23.43 10.44 -2.01
N ALA A 112 -22.83 11.52 -2.49
CA ALA A 112 -23.53 12.54 -3.29
C ALA A 112 -23.98 11.95 -4.64
N PRO A 113 -25.29 12.02 -4.97
CA PRO A 113 -25.77 11.62 -6.29
C PRO A 113 -25.25 12.60 -7.35
N GLY A 114 -24.88 12.09 -8.52
CA GLY A 114 -24.46 12.88 -9.68
C GLY A 114 -22.97 13.23 -9.76
N VAL A 115 -22.19 13.05 -8.68
CA VAL A 115 -20.73 13.30 -8.72
C VAL A 115 -20.02 12.19 -9.49
N LEU A 116 -20.26 10.94 -9.10
CA LEU A 116 -19.61 9.77 -9.71
C LEU A 116 -20.14 9.52 -11.12
N GLU A 117 -21.40 9.82 -11.39
CA GLU A 117 -22.04 9.75 -12.70
C GLU A 117 -21.38 10.71 -13.68
N ARG A 118 -21.11 11.96 -13.26
CA ARG A 118 -20.38 12.94 -14.09
C ARG A 118 -18.95 12.51 -14.37
N VAL A 119 -18.24 11.98 -13.36
CA VAL A 119 -16.88 11.44 -13.57
C VAL A 119 -16.89 10.27 -14.54
N SER A 120 -17.90 9.39 -14.44
CA SER A 120 -18.08 8.27 -15.35
C SER A 120 -18.35 8.73 -16.79
N GLN A 121 -19.23 9.72 -16.97
CA GLN A 121 -19.52 10.32 -18.27
C GLN A 121 -18.29 11.02 -18.87
N ALA A 122 -17.55 11.78 -18.07
CA ALA A 122 -16.32 12.44 -18.52
C ALA A 122 -15.25 11.42 -18.95
N THR A 123 -15.15 10.29 -18.25
CA THR A 123 -14.22 9.21 -18.61
C THR A 123 -14.65 8.52 -19.91
N HIS A 124 -15.94 8.27 -20.09
CA HIS A 124 -16.49 7.72 -21.33
C HIS A 124 -16.25 8.67 -22.51
N TRP A 125 -16.46 9.97 -22.31
CA TRP A 125 -16.20 10.97 -23.35
C TRP A 125 -14.71 11.07 -23.72
N ALA A 126 -13.81 11.06 -22.73
CA ALA A 126 -12.37 11.24 -22.97
C ALA A 126 -11.68 10.00 -23.55
N PHE A 127 -12.08 8.80 -23.12
CA PHE A 127 -11.35 7.55 -23.43
C PHE A 127 -12.22 6.45 -24.05
N GLY A 128 -13.53 6.67 -24.22
CA GLY A 128 -14.46 5.66 -24.70
C GLY A 128 -14.71 4.50 -23.72
N LEU A 129 -14.26 4.64 -22.47
CA LEU A 129 -14.35 3.57 -21.47
C LEU A 129 -15.72 3.57 -20.78
N SER A 130 -16.52 2.52 -21.00
CA SER A 130 -17.80 2.34 -20.32
C SER A 130 -17.57 1.96 -18.85
N ARG A 131 -17.91 2.87 -17.94
CA ARG A 131 -17.70 2.66 -16.49
C ARG A 131 -19.03 2.78 -15.75
N SER A 132 -19.24 1.92 -14.77
CA SER A 132 -20.47 1.92 -13.96
C SER A 132 -20.28 2.77 -12.71
N ALA A 133 -21.09 3.82 -12.56
CA ALA A 133 -21.08 4.70 -11.38
C ALA A 133 -21.40 3.93 -10.09
N ARG A 134 -22.24 2.90 -10.17
CA ARG A 134 -22.56 1.99 -9.06
C ARG A 134 -21.32 1.32 -8.49
N GLU A 135 -20.44 0.80 -9.35
CA GLU A 135 -19.22 0.11 -8.93
C GLU A 135 -18.18 1.09 -8.38
N MET A 136 -18.09 2.27 -9.00
CA MET A 136 -17.24 3.37 -8.52
C MET A 136 -17.63 3.87 -7.13
N ARG A 137 -18.90 3.74 -6.75
CA ARG A 137 -19.40 4.07 -5.41
C ARG A 137 -19.16 2.94 -4.42
N PHE A 138 -19.54 1.73 -4.82
CA PHE A 138 -19.52 0.55 -3.97
C PHE A 138 -18.11 0.22 -3.47
N ARG A 139 -17.12 0.17 -4.37
CA ARG A 139 -15.76 -0.30 -4.01
C ARG A 139 -15.02 0.62 -3.04
N PRO A 140 -14.94 1.95 -3.26
CA PRO A 140 -14.35 2.84 -2.27
C PRO A 140 -15.13 2.87 -0.96
N SER A 141 -16.46 2.69 -0.99
CA SER A 141 -17.27 2.67 0.24
C SER A 141 -16.92 1.52 1.18
N LEU A 142 -16.51 0.37 0.61
CA LEU A 142 -16.10 -0.81 1.39
C LEU A 142 -14.82 -0.56 2.18
N ASP A 143 -13.89 0.21 1.63
CA ASP A 143 -12.55 0.41 2.20
C ASP A 143 -12.41 1.72 3.00
N ARG A 144 -13.48 2.49 3.21
CA ARG A 144 -13.42 3.89 3.68
C ARG A 144 -12.58 4.17 4.92
N PHE A 145 -12.49 3.22 5.85
CA PHE A 145 -11.73 3.39 7.09
C PHE A 145 -10.29 2.88 7.00
N VAL A 146 -9.98 2.01 6.04
CA VAL A 146 -8.69 1.30 5.96
C VAL A 146 -7.53 2.26 5.62
N PRO A 147 -7.61 3.13 4.58
CA PRO A 147 -6.57 4.11 4.30
C PRO A 147 -6.39 5.13 5.44
N LEU A 148 -7.50 5.56 6.05
CA LEU A 148 -7.50 6.54 7.13
C LEU A 148 -6.87 5.99 8.42
N ALA A 149 -7.09 4.70 8.71
CA ALA A 149 -6.35 3.96 9.72
C ALA A 149 -4.84 3.95 9.41
N GLY A 150 -4.48 3.75 8.14
CA GLY A 150 -3.09 3.83 7.68
C GLY A 150 -2.43 5.18 7.96
N ILE A 151 -3.11 6.29 7.64
CA ILE A 151 -2.65 7.66 7.95
C ILE A 151 -2.48 7.85 9.45
N SER A 152 -3.45 7.39 10.24
CA SER A 152 -3.45 7.54 11.70
C SER A 152 -2.29 6.79 12.36
N VAL A 153 -2.03 5.55 11.94
CA VAL A 153 -0.91 4.74 12.44
C VAL A 153 0.42 5.34 11.99
N ALA A 154 0.54 5.81 10.75
CA ALA A 154 1.74 6.48 10.25
C ALA A 154 2.04 7.77 11.06
N GLY A 155 1.01 8.57 11.32
CA GLY A 155 1.11 9.79 12.13
C GLY A 155 1.57 9.52 13.56
N ARG A 156 0.98 8.52 14.23
CA ARG A 156 1.42 8.11 15.58
C ARG A 156 2.86 7.61 15.59
N ASN A 157 3.25 6.80 14.60
CA ASN A 157 4.62 6.30 14.48
C ASN A 157 5.62 7.45 14.28
N PHE A 158 5.31 8.39 13.38
CA PHE A 158 6.13 9.58 13.16
C PHE A 158 6.32 10.42 14.43
N GLN A 159 5.24 10.62 15.19
CA GLN A 159 5.31 11.36 16.46
C GLN A 159 6.09 10.61 17.54
N ALA A 160 5.91 9.29 17.65
CA ALA A 160 6.67 8.47 18.59
C ALA A 160 8.18 8.53 18.26
N ARG A 161 8.54 8.41 16.98
CA ARG A 161 9.94 8.51 16.51
C ARG A 161 10.55 9.88 16.80
N THR A 162 9.87 10.96 16.43
CA THR A 162 10.37 12.33 16.69
C THR A 162 10.50 12.63 18.17
N LYS A 163 9.65 12.06 19.04
CA LYS A 163 9.81 12.17 20.50
C LYS A 163 11.06 11.43 20.98
N LEU A 164 11.29 10.21 20.49
CA LEU A 164 12.46 9.41 20.83
C LEU A 164 13.77 10.06 20.38
N GLU A 165 13.82 10.58 19.15
CA GLU A 165 14.98 11.31 18.62
C GLU A 165 15.30 12.52 19.49
N ARG A 166 14.31 13.33 19.85
CA ARG A 166 14.50 14.49 20.74
C ARG A 166 15.01 14.11 22.12
N THR A 167 14.49 13.02 22.71
CA THR A 167 14.99 12.54 24.01
C THR A 167 16.40 12.00 23.91
N SER A 168 16.73 11.31 22.81
CA SER A 168 18.08 10.79 22.54
C SER A 168 19.08 11.93 22.36
N SER A 169 18.76 12.95 21.55
CA SER A 169 19.61 14.13 21.35
C SER A 169 19.86 14.90 22.64
N LYS A 170 18.83 15.09 23.49
CA LYS A 170 19.00 15.73 24.81
C LYS A 170 19.88 14.91 25.75
N ALA A 171 19.67 13.58 25.80
CA ALA A 171 20.49 12.68 26.61
C ALA A 171 21.95 12.68 26.13
N HIS A 172 22.18 12.68 24.82
CA HIS A 172 23.51 12.79 24.23
C HIS A 172 24.18 14.12 24.56
N ALA A 173 23.49 15.25 24.40
CA ALA A 173 24.03 16.57 24.76
C ALA A 173 24.37 16.67 26.26
N ALA A 174 23.53 16.12 27.13
CA ALA A 174 23.81 16.04 28.56
C ALA A 174 25.03 15.17 28.87
N ALA A 175 25.19 14.03 28.18
CA ALA A 175 26.34 13.14 28.34
C ALA A 175 27.66 13.80 27.87
N VAL A 176 27.64 14.53 26.75
CA VAL A 176 28.80 15.30 26.26
C VAL A 176 29.18 16.43 27.24
N ASN A 177 28.18 17.12 27.80
CA ASN A 177 28.45 18.16 28.81
C ASN A 177 29.05 17.56 30.09
N LEU A 178 28.59 16.38 30.52
CA LEU A 178 29.13 15.67 31.66
C LEU A 178 30.58 15.18 31.42
N GLU A 179 30.86 14.69 30.22
CA GLU A 179 32.21 14.27 29.80
C GLU A 179 33.20 15.45 29.85
N LYS A 180 32.78 16.64 29.41
CA LYS A 180 33.58 17.87 29.51
C LYS A 180 33.91 18.25 30.96
N SER A 181 33.08 17.88 31.94
CA SER A 181 33.28 18.22 33.35
C SER A 181 34.09 17.19 34.14
N LEU A 182 34.11 15.92 33.73
CA LEU A 182 34.65 14.81 34.55
C LEU A 182 35.77 14.00 33.87
N GLY A 183 36.14 14.30 32.62
CA GLY A 183 37.07 13.46 31.84
C GLY A 183 36.43 12.13 31.40
N PRO A 184 37.02 11.36 30.46
CA PRO A 184 36.40 10.14 29.95
C PRO A 184 36.46 9.04 31.03
N PRO A 185 35.39 8.23 31.27
CA PRO A 185 34.71 7.46 30.22
C PRO A 185 33.17 7.23 30.42
N ARG A 186 32.55 6.46 29.50
CA ARG A 186 31.23 5.76 29.55
C ARG A 186 30.06 6.33 28.72
N VAL A 187 30.24 7.37 27.92
CA VAL A 187 29.17 7.90 27.03
C VAL A 187 28.66 6.83 26.04
N GLY A 188 29.54 5.96 25.54
CA GLY A 188 29.19 4.89 24.59
C GLY A 188 28.18 3.86 25.10
N ARG A 189 28.20 3.50 26.40
CA ARG A 189 27.32 2.45 26.95
C ARG A 189 25.89 2.93 27.20
N VAL A 190 25.68 4.22 27.47
CA VAL A 190 24.34 4.79 27.72
C VAL A 190 23.58 4.96 26.41
N ALA A 191 24.25 5.39 25.35
CA ALA A 191 23.67 5.49 24.01
C ALA A 191 23.22 4.11 23.48
N GLN A 192 24.05 3.08 23.67
CA GLN A 192 23.77 1.72 23.17
C GLN A 192 22.67 0.99 23.95
N ARG A 193 22.48 1.29 25.25
CA ARG A 193 21.40 0.66 26.07
C ARG A 193 20.01 1.16 25.69
N HIS A 194 19.89 2.37 25.12
CA HIS A 194 18.61 2.93 24.68
C HIS A 194 18.11 2.33 23.35
N GLU A 195 19.02 1.84 22.50
CA GLU A 195 18.69 1.25 21.19
C GLU A 195 18.01 -0.13 21.34
N ASN A 196 18.34 -0.88 22.40
CA ASN A 196 17.81 -2.22 22.67
C ASN A 196 16.42 -2.25 23.32
N ASN A 197 15.87 -1.13 23.77
CA ASN A 197 14.47 -1.04 24.20
C ASN A 197 13.57 -0.88 22.97
N GLY A 198 13.57 -1.90 22.11
CA GLY A 198 12.61 -2.05 21.02
C GLY A 198 11.19 -1.89 21.57
N LEU A 199 10.35 -1.18 20.82
CA LEU A 199 8.97 -0.79 21.14
C LEU A 199 8.15 -1.94 21.76
N ARG A 200 8.25 -2.16 23.07
CA ARG A 200 7.51 -3.20 23.78
C ARG A 200 6.07 -2.74 23.89
N LEU A 201 5.23 -3.19 22.96
CA LEU A 201 3.78 -3.04 23.08
C LEU A 201 3.34 -3.63 24.43
N PRO A 202 2.50 -2.93 25.20
CA PRO A 202 2.01 -3.47 26.46
C PRO A 202 1.21 -4.75 26.23
N ARG A 203 1.34 -5.71 27.15
CA ARG A 203 0.79 -7.08 27.01
C ARG A 203 -0.72 -7.11 26.76
N TRP A 204 -1.48 -6.16 27.33
CA TRP A 204 -2.93 -6.06 27.11
C TRP A 204 -3.29 -5.70 25.64
N LEU A 205 -2.47 -4.90 24.95
CA LEU A 205 -2.67 -4.62 23.52
C LEU A 205 -2.41 -5.86 22.67
N LEU A 206 -1.43 -6.68 23.05
CA LEU A 206 -1.12 -7.93 22.36
C LEU A 206 -2.23 -8.96 22.54
N LEU A 207 -2.74 -9.10 23.77
CA LEU A 207 -3.89 -9.97 24.07
C LEU A 207 -5.12 -9.51 23.29
N GLY A 208 -5.42 -8.21 23.31
CA GLY A 208 -6.51 -7.64 22.52
C GLY A 208 -6.36 -7.89 21.02
N ALA A 209 -5.14 -7.74 20.47
CA ALA A 209 -4.88 -8.03 19.06
C ALA A 209 -5.06 -9.52 18.72
N LEU A 210 -4.60 -10.43 19.59
CA LEU A 210 -4.84 -11.87 19.44
C LEU A 210 -6.34 -12.20 19.46
N CYS A 211 -7.10 -11.63 20.40
CA CYS A 211 -8.54 -11.82 20.48
C CYS A 211 -9.26 -11.31 19.23
N ILE A 212 -8.88 -10.14 18.70
CA ILE A 212 -9.48 -9.58 17.47
C ILE A 212 -9.21 -10.47 16.26
N VAL A 213 -7.97 -10.93 16.08
CA VAL A 213 -7.62 -11.82 14.95
C VAL A 213 -8.28 -13.18 15.12
N GLY A 214 -8.27 -13.75 16.33
CA GLY A 214 -8.93 -15.02 16.64
C GLY A 214 -10.44 -14.96 16.39
N LEU A 215 -11.11 -13.91 16.87
CA LEU A 215 -12.54 -13.70 16.62
C LEU A 215 -12.83 -13.55 15.13
N TYR A 216 -12.01 -12.78 14.40
CA TYR A 216 -12.17 -12.64 12.95
C TYR A 216 -12.06 -13.99 12.23
N LEU A 217 -11.06 -14.81 12.58
CA LEU A 217 -10.89 -16.14 12.01
C LEU A 217 -12.08 -17.05 12.33
N CYS A 218 -12.55 -17.06 13.58
CA CYS A 218 -13.69 -17.88 14.00
C CYS A 218 -15.00 -17.47 13.34
N VAL A 219 -15.23 -16.18 13.11
CA VAL A 219 -16.51 -15.65 12.61
C VAL A 219 -16.57 -15.65 11.08
N PHE A 220 -15.45 -15.36 10.41
CA PHE A 220 -15.46 -15.11 8.95
C PHE A 220 -14.68 -16.12 8.11
N VAL A 221 -13.79 -16.92 8.71
CA VAL A 221 -12.88 -17.80 7.94
C VAL A 221 -13.10 -19.27 8.25
N LEU A 222 -13.24 -19.61 9.52
CA LEU A 222 -13.43 -20.99 9.95
C LEU A 222 -14.91 -21.39 9.80
N PRO A 223 -15.21 -22.62 9.37
CA PRO A 223 -16.57 -23.13 9.38
C PRO A 223 -17.12 -23.13 10.82
N PRO A 224 -18.41 -22.79 11.01
CA PRO A 224 -18.99 -22.73 12.35
C PRO A 224 -18.84 -24.08 13.07
N PRO A 225 -18.53 -24.06 14.37
CA PRO A 225 -18.41 -25.29 15.16
C PRO A 225 -19.75 -26.03 15.11
N GLY A 226 -19.75 -27.19 14.44
CA GLY A 226 -20.96 -27.99 14.19
C GLY A 226 -21.31 -28.24 12.72
N GLY A 227 -20.56 -27.68 11.76
CA GLY A 227 -20.65 -28.05 10.34
C GLY A 227 -21.97 -27.70 9.63
N ARG A 228 -22.85 -26.96 10.30
CA ARG A 228 -24.18 -26.55 9.79
C ARG A 228 -24.27 -25.04 9.77
N GLY A 229 -23.74 -24.44 8.72
CA GLY A 229 -23.90 -23.01 8.44
C GLY A 229 -23.02 -22.58 7.28
N GLU A 230 -23.62 -21.99 6.26
CA GLU A 230 -22.86 -21.23 5.27
C GLU A 230 -22.28 -19.99 5.96
N SER A 231 -21.03 -19.67 5.63
CA SER A 231 -20.42 -18.39 5.99
C SER A 231 -21.34 -17.24 5.54
N PHE A 232 -21.32 -16.12 6.26
CA PHE A 232 -22.17 -14.94 5.99
C PHE A 232 -22.42 -14.68 4.51
N ASP A 233 -23.68 -14.46 4.14
CA ASP A 233 -24.02 -14.01 2.79
C ASP A 233 -23.20 -12.75 2.43
N LYS A 234 -22.84 -12.64 1.15
CA LYS A 234 -21.98 -11.60 0.60
C LYS A 234 -22.49 -10.20 0.96
N CYS A 235 -23.80 -9.98 0.96
CA CYS A 235 -24.40 -8.69 1.32
C CYS A 235 -24.15 -8.35 2.80
N THR A 236 -24.36 -9.31 3.69
CA THR A 236 -24.13 -9.15 5.14
C THR A 236 -22.66 -8.92 5.45
N TYR A 237 -21.76 -9.71 4.84
CA TYR A 237 -20.32 -9.50 4.98
C TYR A 237 -19.90 -8.10 4.52
N ASN A 238 -20.37 -7.64 3.35
CA ASN A 238 -20.04 -6.33 2.81
C ASN A 238 -20.52 -5.16 3.69
N ALA A 239 -21.60 -5.35 4.46
CA ALA A 239 -22.07 -4.35 5.41
C ALA A 239 -21.12 -4.19 6.61
N PHE A 240 -20.57 -5.30 7.13
CA PHE A 240 -19.66 -5.29 8.28
C PHE A 240 -18.19 -5.04 7.92
N HIS A 241 -17.78 -5.45 6.71
CA HIS A 241 -16.39 -5.38 6.24
C HIS A 241 -15.69 -4.03 6.48
N PRO A 242 -16.32 -2.86 6.20
CA PRO A 242 -15.65 -1.57 6.36
C PRO A 242 -15.17 -1.31 7.78
N TYR A 243 -15.92 -1.81 8.77
CA TYR A 243 -15.66 -1.57 10.19
C TYR A 243 -14.65 -2.57 10.76
N ILE A 244 -14.72 -3.83 10.33
CA ILE A 244 -13.89 -4.91 10.86
C ILE A 244 -12.50 -4.93 10.22
N SER A 245 -12.42 -4.70 8.91
CA SER A 245 -11.17 -4.70 8.12
C SER A 245 -10.04 -3.85 8.74
N PRO A 246 -10.23 -2.57 9.11
CA PRO A 246 -9.15 -1.76 9.71
C PRO A 246 -8.69 -2.29 11.07
N LEU A 247 -9.61 -2.83 11.88
CA LEU A 247 -9.29 -3.39 13.19
C LEU A 247 -8.38 -4.62 13.07
N VAL A 248 -8.73 -5.54 12.16
CA VAL A 248 -7.93 -6.75 11.89
C VAL A 248 -6.55 -6.38 11.35
N VAL A 249 -6.47 -5.42 10.43
CA VAL A 249 -5.16 -4.97 9.88
C VAL A 249 -4.28 -4.35 10.97
N ILE A 250 -4.83 -3.49 11.84
CA ILE A 250 -4.06 -2.91 12.96
C ILE A 250 -3.63 -4.00 13.94
N ALA A 251 -4.51 -4.95 14.26
CA ALA A 251 -4.20 -6.06 15.16
C ALA A 251 -3.05 -6.91 14.60
N LEU A 252 -3.10 -7.30 13.32
CA LEU A 252 -2.03 -8.02 12.65
C LEU A 252 -0.70 -7.25 12.66
N LEU A 253 -0.75 -5.93 12.48
CA LEU A 253 0.45 -5.08 12.56
C LEU A 253 1.01 -5.02 13.98
N ALA A 254 0.16 -4.93 15.00
CA ALA A 254 0.59 -4.96 16.40
C ALA A 254 1.26 -6.29 16.75
N LEU A 255 0.68 -7.41 16.30
CA LEU A 255 1.25 -8.75 16.50
C LEU A 255 2.59 -8.92 15.76
N ARG A 256 2.67 -8.48 14.49
CA ARG A 256 3.92 -8.54 13.72
C ARG A 256 5.05 -7.73 14.35
N ASN A 257 4.73 -6.61 14.99
CA ASN A 257 5.73 -5.73 15.62
C ASN A 257 5.93 -6.02 17.12
N SER A 258 5.36 -7.10 17.65
CA SER A 258 5.37 -7.40 19.10
C SER A 258 6.73 -7.85 19.63
N THR A 259 7.49 -8.60 18.84
CA THR A 259 8.82 -9.12 19.20
C THR A 259 9.84 -8.78 18.12
N VAL A 260 11.12 -8.74 18.50
CA VAL A 260 12.22 -8.48 17.56
C VAL A 260 12.26 -9.57 16.48
N GLY A 261 12.07 -10.84 16.86
CA GLY A 261 12.04 -11.97 15.93
C GLY A 261 10.94 -11.87 14.88
N LEU A 262 9.69 -11.62 15.29
CA LEU A 262 8.56 -11.48 14.35
C LEU A 262 8.72 -10.28 13.41
N ARG A 263 9.43 -9.23 13.85
CA ARG A 263 9.72 -8.05 13.04
C ARG A 263 10.85 -8.30 12.03
N SER A 264 11.86 -9.08 12.39
CA SER A 264 13.00 -9.40 11.53
C SER A 264 12.72 -10.51 10.53
N SER A 265 11.77 -11.39 10.82
CA SER A 265 11.41 -12.50 9.95
C SER A 265 10.35 -12.10 8.93
N TYR A 266 10.53 -12.53 7.68
CA TYR A 266 9.52 -12.44 6.63
C TYR A 266 9.66 -13.63 5.68
N LEU A 267 8.56 -13.99 5.02
CA LEU A 267 8.57 -15.00 3.98
C LEU A 267 8.89 -14.34 2.65
N HIS A 268 9.90 -14.86 1.93
CA HIS A 268 10.33 -14.31 0.65
C HIS A 268 9.25 -14.41 -0.43
N LEU A 269 8.63 -15.59 -0.60
CA LEU A 269 7.63 -15.83 -1.65
C LEU A 269 6.43 -14.86 -1.58
N PRO A 270 5.70 -14.73 -0.46
CA PRO A 270 4.62 -13.75 -0.35
C PRO A 270 5.09 -12.30 -0.48
N ALA A 271 6.32 -12.00 -0.05
CA ALA A 271 6.88 -10.66 -0.21
C ALA A 271 7.13 -10.33 -1.68
N ASP A 272 7.64 -11.27 -2.47
CA ASP A 272 7.89 -11.09 -3.90
C ASP A 272 6.59 -11.07 -4.71
N LEU A 273 5.62 -11.94 -4.39
CA LEU A 273 4.26 -11.87 -4.97
C LEU A 273 3.58 -10.54 -4.65
N GLY A 274 3.79 -9.99 -3.45
CA GLY A 274 3.30 -8.66 -3.08
C GLY A 274 3.84 -7.54 -3.97
N ARG A 275 5.07 -7.67 -4.50
CA ARG A 275 5.70 -6.66 -5.38
C ARG A 275 5.08 -6.59 -6.77
N ILE A 276 4.51 -7.70 -7.25
CA ILE A 276 3.80 -7.82 -8.53
C ILE A 276 2.27 -7.91 -8.35
N SER A 277 1.77 -7.62 -7.14
CA SER A 277 0.36 -7.85 -6.79
C SER A 277 -0.65 -7.06 -7.63
N LEU A 278 -0.25 -5.87 -8.11
CA LEU A 278 -1.09 -5.08 -9.00
C LEU A 278 -1.15 -5.70 -10.40
N GLU A 279 -0.01 -6.15 -10.92
CA GLU A 279 0.09 -6.80 -12.22
C GLU A 279 -0.67 -8.12 -12.22
N THR A 280 -0.47 -8.95 -11.20
CA THR A 280 -1.19 -10.21 -11.06
C THR A 280 -2.70 -9.99 -10.92
N TYR A 281 -3.14 -8.95 -10.18
CA TYR A 281 -4.55 -8.61 -10.06
C TYR A 281 -5.20 -8.23 -11.40
N VAL A 282 -4.49 -7.49 -12.26
CA VAL A 282 -5.04 -7.08 -13.57
C VAL A 282 -4.96 -8.24 -14.56
N LEU A 283 -3.82 -8.92 -14.61
CA LEU A 283 -3.54 -9.97 -15.59
C LEU A 283 -4.31 -11.27 -15.34
N GLN A 284 -4.76 -11.54 -14.11
CA GLN A 284 -5.53 -12.76 -13.82
C GLN A 284 -6.79 -12.85 -14.70
N TYR A 285 -7.41 -11.71 -15.04
CA TYR A 285 -8.60 -11.64 -15.89
C TYR A 285 -8.34 -12.01 -17.35
N HIS A 286 -7.08 -12.07 -17.77
CA HIS A 286 -6.70 -12.36 -19.15
C HIS A 286 -5.94 -13.67 -19.34
N MET A 287 -5.25 -14.12 -18.29
CA MET A 287 -4.39 -15.30 -18.37
C MET A 287 -4.85 -16.46 -17.50
N TRP A 288 -5.58 -16.19 -16.41
CA TRP A 288 -6.06 -17.23 -15.49
C TRP A 288 -7.55 -17.47 -15.65
N LEU A 289 -8.32 -16.41 -15.81
CA LEU A 289 -9.77 -16.44 -15.85
C LEU A 289 -10.27 -16.31 -17.28
N ALA A 290 -11.36 -17.03 -17.57
CA ALA A 290 -12.12 -16.95 -18.80
C ALA A 290 -13.56 -16.49 -18.50
N ASN A 291 -14.28 -16.06 -19.54
CA ASN A 291 -15.70 -15.70 -19.46
C ASN A 291 -16.03 -14.74 -18.30
N ASP A 292 -15.42 -13.56 -18.27
CA ASP A 292 -15.66 -12.54 -17.23
C ASP A 292 -15.50 -13.05 -15.78
N ALA A 293 -14.43 -13.81 -15.53
CA ALA A 293 -14.11 -14.40 -14.22
C ALA A 293 -15.06 -15.50 -13.73
N THR A 294 -15.85 -16.11 -14.63
CA THR A 294 -16.73 -17.23 -14.28
C THR A 294 -16.12 -18.61 -14.60
N GLY A 295 -15.04 -18.66 -15.38
CA GLY A 295 -14.31 -19.89 -15.68
C GLY A 295 -12.80 -19.76 -15.47
N ILE A 296 -12.12 -20.90 -15.34
CA ILE A 296 -10.66 -20.98 -15.41
C ILE A 296 -10.27 -21.18 -16.88
N LEU A 297 -9.28 -20.43 -17.35
CA LEU A 297 -8.75 -20.59 -18.69
C LEU A 297 -8.04 -21.95 -18.80
N SER A 298 -8.48 -22.78 -19.75
CA SER A 298 -7.75 -23.97 -20.19
C SER A 298 -7.31 -23.78 -21.63
N LEU A 299 -6.07 -24.16 -21.91
CA LEU A 299 -5.46 -24.11 -23.24
C LEU A 299 -5.86 -25.31 -24.11
N GLY A 300 -6.58 -26.29 -23.55
CA GLY A 300 -6.96 -27.52 -24.23
C GLY A 300 -5.75 -28.36 -24.68
N LEU A 301 -4.60 -28.19 -24.02
CA LEU A 301 -3.38 -28.96 -24.33
C LEU A 301 -3.56 -30.44 -23.98
N VAL A 302 -4.36 -30.73 -22.96
CA VAL A 302 -4.76 -32.08 -22.56
C VAL A 302 -5.72 -32.71 -23.58
N ASP A 303 -6.71 -31.94 -24.09
CA ASP A 303 -7.73 -32.45 -25.02
C ASP A 303 -7.16 -32.80 -26.41
N ARG A 304 -6.03 -32.20 -26.82
CA ARG A 304 -5.37 -32.53 -28.10
C ARG A 304 -4.55 -33.82 -28.06
N TYR A 305 -4.33 -34.41 -26.89
CA TYR A 305 -3.54 -35.64 -26.71
C TYR A 305 -4.46 -36.84 -26.46
N HIS A 306 -5.41 -37.08 -27.37
CA HIS A 306 -6.25 -38.27 -27.32
C HIS A 306 -5.41 -39.55 -27.47
N GLY A 307 -5.34 -40.36 -26.41
CA GLY A 307 -4.86 -41.75 -26.49
C GLY A 307 -4.09 -42.32 -25.30
N GLY A 308 -3.84 -41.57 -24.22
CA GLY A 308 -3.01 -42.05 -23.11
C GLY A 308 -3.56 -41.72 -21.73
N VAL A 309 -3.73 -42.76 -20.90
CA VAL A 309 -4.18 -42.70 -19.51
C VAL A 309 -3.24 -41.84 -18.65
N GLN A 310 -3.48 -40.52 -18.56
CA GLN A 310 -2.91 -39.64 -17.52
C GLN A 310 -3.61 -38.25 -17.41
N GLU A 311 -4.94 -38.25 -17.51
CA GLU A 311 -5.83 -37.08 -17.33
C GLU A 311 -5.50 -36.14 -16.13
N PRO A 312 -5.25 -36.62 -14.89
CA PRO A 312 -5.01 -35.72 -13.76
C PRO A 312 -3.61 -35.10 -13.75
N VAL A 313 -2.59 -35.83 -14.23
CA VAL A 313 -1.20 -35.34 -14.25
C VAL A 313 -1.05 -34.25 -15.31
N ALA A 314 -1.59 -34.47 -16.50
CA ALA A 314 -1.53 -33.51 -17.61
C ALA A 314 -2.27 -32.20 -17.27
N ARG A 315 -3.45 -32.27 -16.64
CA ARG A 315 -4.16 -31.08 -16.13
C ARG A 315 -3.37 -30.33 -15.05
N SER A 316 -2.71 -31.07 -14.15
CA SER A 316 -1.86 -30.45 -13.11
C SER A 316 -0.63 -29.77 -13.70
N LEU A 317 -0.05 -30.33 -14.76
CA LEU A 317 1.08 -29.74 -15.49
C LEU A 317 0.65 -28.50 -16.27
N GLU A 318 -0.50 -28.52 -16.94
CA GLU A 318 -1.07 -27.36 -17.61
C GLU A 318 -1.30 -26.21 -16.62
N ALA A 319 -1.93 -26.49 -15.46
CA ALA A 319 -2.16 -25.49 -14.42
C ALA A 319 -0.85 -24.91 -13.85
N ARG A 320 0.17 -25.75 -13.64
CA ARG A 320 1.50 -25.30 -13.17
C ARG A 320 2.19 -24.44 -14.23
N LEU A 321 2.16 -24.85 -15.50
CA LEU A 321 2.75 -24.11 -16.61
C LEU A 321 2.06 -22.75 -16.78
N LEU A 322 0.73 -22.72 -16.77
CA LEU A 322 -0.06 -21.49 -16.79
C LEU A 322 0.31 -20.57 -15.63
N THR A 323 0.48 -21.11 -14.42
CA THR A 323 0.88 -20.33 -13.24
C THR A 323 2.29 -19.74 -13.41
N VAL A 324 3.24 -20.51 -13.94
CA VAL A 324 4.62 -20.02 -14.19
C VAL A 324 4.64 -18.92 -15.24
N VAL A 325 3.96 -19.13 -16.38
CA VAL A 325 3.86 -18.13 -17.45
C VAL A 325 3.16 -16.86 -16.94
N PHE A 326 2.08 -17.02 -16.19
CA PHE A 326 1.36 -15.91 -15.57
C PHE A 326 2.27 -15.05 -14.67
N LEU A 327 3.06 -15.68 -13.80
CA LEU A 327 3.98 -14.96 -12.91
C LEU A 327 5.11 -14.28 -13.69
N ALA A 328 5.65 -14.93 -14.73
CA ALA A 328 6.66 -14.34 -15.59
C ALA A 328 6.14 -13.11 -16.34
N MET A 329 4.93 -13.20 -16.91
CA MET A 329 4.28 -12.08 -17.60
C MET A 329 3.97 -10.93 -16.64
N ALA A 330 3.55 -11.23 -15.40
CA ALA A 330 3.34 -10.21 -14.38
C ALA A 330 4.65 -9.48 -14.00
N GLN A 331 5.78 -10.18 -13.93
CA GLN A 331 7.08 -9.57 -13.71
C GLN A 331 7.50 -8.67 -14.88
N LEU A 332 7.37 -9.16 -16.11
CA LEU A 332 7.67 -8.36 -17.32
C LEU A 332 6.81 -7.10 -17.41
N ALA A 333 5.50 -7.21 -17.13
CA ALA A 333 4.60 -6.05 -17.10
C ALA A 333 4.99 -5.03 -16.02
N ARG A 334 5.42 -5.50 -14.84
CA ARG A 334 5.94 -4.64 -13.78
C ARG A 334 7.17 -3.88 -14.23
N ASP A 335 8.14 -4.56 -14.84
CA ASP A 335 9.40 -3.95 -15.26
C ASP A 335 9.17 -2.93 -16.39
N ALA A 336 8.34 -3.28 -17.38
CA ALA A 336 7.97 -2.39 -18.47
C ALA A 336 7.28 -1.11 -17.97
N THR A 337 6.29 -1.24 -17.09
CA THR A 337 5.59 -0.06 -16.52
C THR A 337 6.49 0.78 -15.62
N GLN A 338 7.47 0.17 -14.93
CA GLN A 338 8.47 0.91 -14.17
C GLN A 338 9.40 1.72 -15.07
N ILE A 339 9.90 1.13 -16.16
CA ILE A 339 10.76 1.83 -17.13
C ILE A 339 10.01 3.01 -17.75
N LEU A 340 8.76 2.80 -18.18
CA LEU A 340 7.91 3.88 -18.71
C LEU A 340 7.71 5.01 -17.68
N GLY A 341 7.43 4.66 -16.43
CA GLY A 341 7.27 5.64 -15.36
C GLY A 341 8.55 6.44 -15.08
N GLN A 342 9.72 5.79 -15.14
CA GLN A 342 11.02 6.46 -15.00
C GLN A 342 11.32 7.37 -16.20
N TRP A 343 10.94 6.97 -17.41
CA TRP A 343 11.12 7.80 -18.60
C TRP A 343 10.24 9.06 -18.55
N MET A 344 8.97 8.92 -18.14
CA MET A 344 8.02 10.03 -18.07
C MET A 344 8.25 10.97 -16.88
N PHE A 345 8.58 10.43 -15.71
CA PHE A 345 8.60 11.18 -14.44
C PHE A 345 9.95 11.12 -13.70
N GLY A 346 10.96 10.48 -14.25
CA GLY A 346 12.28 10.35 -13.64
C GLY A 346 13.06 11.66 -13.57
N ASN A 347 13.96 11.78 -12.59
CA ASN A 347 14.79 12.96 -12.41
C ASN A 347 16.04 12.87 -13.30
N ARG A 348 16.10 13.64 -14.40
CA ARG A 348 17.32 13.77 -15.22
C ARG A 348 18.54 14.21 -14.37
N GLU A 349 18.32 14.90 -13.25
CA GLU A 349 19.39 15.35 -12.35
C GLU A 349 20.02 14.24 -11.49
N ALA A 350 19.28 13.18 -11.13
CA ALA A 350 19.82 12.08 -10.34
C ALA A 350 20.79 11.20 -11.17
N SER A 351 20.47 11.00 -12.46
CA SER A 351 21.40 10.37 -13.42
C SER A 351 22.61 11.26 -13.70
N ARG A 352 22.45 12.59 -13.70
CA ARG A 352 23.56 13.54 -13.87
C ARG A 352 24.51 13.55 -12.66
N ARG A 353 24.00 13.48 -11.42
CA ARG A 353 24.84 13.36 -10.21
C ARG A 353 25.60 12.03 -10.12
N LYS A 354 24.99 10.91 -10.54
CA LYS A 354 25.70 9.62 -10.64
C LYS A 354 26.78 9.63 -11.74
N GLY A 355 26.53 10.31 -12.86
CA GLY A 355 27.53 10.48 -13.93
C GLY A 355 28.68 11.44 -13.59
N VAL A 356 28.48 12.39 -12.68
CA VAL A 356 29.54 13.29 -12.18
C VAL A 356 30.34 12.63 -11.05
N ALA A 357 29.69 11.89 -10.15
CA ALA A 357 30.39 11.11 -9.12
C ALA A 357 31.29 10.02 -9.73
N GLY A 358 30.85 9.35 -10.80
CA GLY A 358 31.67 8.37 -11.54
C GLY A 358 32.79 8.97 -12.41
N ARG A 359 32.87 10.29 -12.56
CA ARG A 359 34.00 10.98 -13.23
C ARG A 359 35.01 11.60 -12.26
N GLY A 360 34.68 11.69 -10.97
CA GLY A 360 35.56 12.25 -9.95
C GLY A 360 36.55 11.26 -9.34
N GLU A 361 36.35 9.95 -9.54
CA GLU A 361 37.20 8.89 -8.96
C GLU A 361 38.33 8.39 -9.89
N VAL A 362 38.55 9.01 -11.05
CA VAL A 362 39.62 8.62 -11.99
C VAL A 362 40.82 9.59 -11.98
N VAL A 363 40.83 10.62 -11.14
CA VAL A 363 42.01 11.48 -10.97
C VAL A 363 42.21 11.82 -9.49
N ARG A 364 42.89 10.92 -8.78
CA ARG A 364 44.07 11.22 -7.94
C ARG A 364 44.62 9.95 -7.30
#